data_AF-G5A6S8-F1
#
_entry.id   AF-G5A6S8-F1
#
_cell.length_a   1.000
_cell.length_b   1.000
_cell.length_c   1.000
_cell.angle_alpha   90.00
_cell.angle_beta   90.00
_cell.angle_gamma   90.00
#
_symmetry.space_group_name_H-M   'P 1'
#
loop_
_entity.id
_entity.type
_entity.pdbx_description
1 polymer ?
#
loop_
_entity_poly.entity_id
_entity_poly.type
_entity_poly.pdbx_seq_one_letter_code
_entity_poly.pdbx_strand_id
1 'polypeptide(L)'
;MVTALCTGSQERKQELKDILASLVYADSEHQYKRCKLLLLNRLDDRKDHPLYKYFIKKWDGITDEWVSYLRTDVPHLGNHTNNRIEAKWAKLKDLIRPSASVDVCIATLIGLQGI
;
A
#
# COMPACT_ATOMS: atom_id res chain seq x y z
N MET A 1 4.71 -8.38 -16.69
CA MET A 1 4.94 -6.93 -16.92
C MET A 1 4.12 -6.14 -15.93
N VAL A 2 4.71 -5.18 -15.22
CA VAL A 2 3.97 -4.23 -14.37
C VAL A 2 3.44 -3.13 -15.29
N THR A 3 2.13 -3.09 -15.53
CA THR A 3 1.51 -2.04 -16.34
C THR A 3 1.37 -0.78 -15.49
N ALA A 4 1.88 0.34 -15.97
CA ALA A 4 1.69 1.62 -15.32
C ALA A 4 0.19 1.99 -15.32
N LEU A 5 -0.41 2.13 -14.13
CA LEU A 5 -1.82 2.47 -13.96
C LEU A 5 -2.11 3.97 -14.13
N CYS A 6 -1.06 4.80 -14.09
CA CYS A 6 -1.13 6.23 -14.33
C CYS A 6 0.18 6.71 -14.97
N THR A 7 0.07 7.54 -16.01
CA THR A 7 1.18 8.28 -16.62
C THR A 7 1.10 9.75 -16.18
N GLY A 8 2.22 10.48 -16.20
CA GLY A 8 2.23 11.90 -15.81
C GLY A 8 3.49 12.33 -15.06
N SER A 9 3.53 13.63 -14.72
CA SER A 9 4.60 14.26 -13.94
C SER A 9 4.73 13.64 -12.55
N GLN A 10 5.90 13.84 -11.92
CA GLN A 10 6.13 13.37 -10.55
C GLN A 10 5.17 14.03 -9.55
N GLU A 11 4.83 15.30 -9.77
CA GLU A 11 3.85 16.05 -9.00
C GLU A 11 2.46 15.41 -9.07
N ARG A 12 1.95 15.13 -10.28
CA ARG A 12 0.65 14.45 -10.45
C ARG A 12 0.63 13.08 -9.76
N LYS A 13 1.74 12.34 -9.85
CA LYS A 13 1.86 11.05 -9.15
C LYS A 13 1.83 11.23 -7.63
N GLN A 14 2.47 12.28 -7.12
CA GLN A 14 2.49 12.56 -5.68
C GLN A 14 1.11 12.95 -5.18
N GLU A 15 0.40 13.84 -5.89
CA GLU A 15 -0.98 14.22 -5.55
C GLU A 15 -1.91 13.01 -5.45
N LEU A 16 -1.82 12.08 -6.40
CA LEU A 16 -2.62 10.85 -6.37
C LEU A 16 -2.26 9.95 -5.19
N LYS A 17 -0.97 9.87 -4.81
CA LYS A 17 -0.53 9.12 -3.62
C LYS A 17 -1.09 9.74 -2.34
N ASP A 18 -1.10 11.06 -2.24
CA ASP A 18 -1.59 11.76 -1.05
C ASP A 18 -3.10 11.56 -0.88
N ILE A 19 -3.86 11.53 -2.00
CA ILE A 19 -5.28 11.17 -1.99
C ILE A 19 -5.49 9.73 -1.56
N LEU A 20 -4.69 8.77 -2.06
CA LEU A 20 -4.76 7.37 -1.64
C LEU A 20 -4.40 7.19 -0.16
N ALA A 21 -3.40 7.92 0.34
CA ALA A 21 -3.08 7.93 1.76
C ALA A 21 -4.27 8.47 2.59
N SER A 22 -4.92 9.53 2.11
CA SER A 22 -6.11 10.09 2.76
C SER A 22 -7.30 9.10 2.78
N LEU A 23 -7.43 8.25 1.75
CA LEU A 23 -8.41 7.16 1.72
C LEU A 23 -8.10 6.09 2.79
N VAL A 24 -6.83 5.71 2.93
CA VAL A 24 -6.37 4.72 3.93
C VAL A 24 -6.64 5.23 5.34
N TYR A 25 -6.28 6.48 5.61
CA TYR A 25 -6.38 7.09 6.94
C TYR A 25 -7.71 7.79 7.20
N ALA A 26 -8.73 7.58 6.36
CA ALA A 26 -10.03 8.17 6.59
C ALA A 26 -10.58 7.78 7.97
N ASP A 27 -11.06 8.77 8.72
CA ASP A 27 -11.61 8.64 10.07
C ASP A 27 -13.14 8.45 10.09
N SER A 28 -13.76 8.55 8.91
CA SER A 28 -15.20 8.50 8.74
C SER A 28 -15.57 8.09 7.32
N GLU A 29 -16.77 7.53 7.17
CA GLU A 29 -17.34 7.22 5.85
C GLU A 29 -17.45 8.47 4.97
N HIS A 30 -17.76 9.62 5.59
CA HIS A 30 -17.84 10.90 4.88
C HIS A 30 -16.48 11.30 4.30
N GLN A 31 -15.40 11.25 5.10
CA GLN A 31 -14.07 11.58 4.61
C GLN A 31 -13.64 10.62 3.50
N TYR A 32 -13.90 9.32 3.66
CA TYR A 32 -13.61 8.32 2.63
C TYR A 32 -14.30 8.63 1.30
N LYS A 33 -15.63 8.88 1.33
CA LYS A 33 -16.41 9.24 0.15
C LYS A 33 -15.89 10.53 -0.51
N ARG A 34 -15.53 11.54 0.28
CA ARG A 34 -14.95 12.78 -0.23
C ARG A 34 -13.62 12.54 -0.94
N CYS A 35 -12.70 11.78 -0.34
CA CYS A 35 -11.41 11.46 -0.96
C CYS A 35 -11.57 10.59 -2.22
N LYS A 36 -12.55 9.69 -2.26
CA LYS A 36 -12.87 8.88 -3.44
C LYS A 36 -13.38 9.73 -4.60
N LEU A 37 -14.21 10.74 -4.32
CA LEU A 37 -14.64 11.72 -5.33
C LEU A 37 -13.47 12.58 -5.80
N LEU A 38 -12.61 13.02 -4.88
CA LEU A 38 -11.41 13.78 -5.22
C LEU A 38 -10.46 12.97 -6.14
N LEU A 39 -10.30 11.67 -5.88
CA LEU A 39 -9.54 10.77 -6.73
C LEU A 39 -10.12 10.73 -8.15
N LEU A 40 -11.44 10.58 -8.29
CA LEU A 40 -12.09 10.56 -9.60
C LEU A 40 -11.92 11.90 -10.33
N ASN A 41 -12.09 13.02 -9.62
CA ASN A 41 -11.92 14.36 -10.18
C ASN A 41 -10.50 14.60 -10.69
N ARG A 42 -9.47 14.15 -9.96
CA ARG A 42 -8.06 14.25 -10.39
C ARG A 42 -7.69 13.32 -11.56
N LEU A 43 -8.59 12.38 -11.87
CA LEU A 43 -8.53 11.53 -13.05
C LEU A 43 -9.46 12.03 -14.16
N ASP A 44 -9.79 13.33 -14.15
CA ASP A 44 -10.60 14.00 -15.16
C ASP A 44 -12.04 13.45 -15.23
N ASP A 45 -12.56 13.01 -14.08
CA ASP A 45 -13.86 12.36 -13.92
C ASP A 45 -14.06 11.08 -14.77
N ARG A 46 -12.95 10.50 -15.25
CA ARG A 46 -12.94 9.28 -16.07
C ARG A 46 -13.02 8.02 -15.24
N LYS A 47 -14.22 7.46 -15.13
CA LYS A 47 -14.46 6.15 -14.48
C LYS A 47 -13.77 4.99 -15.21
N ASP A 48 -13.44 5.15 -16.49
CA ASP A 48 -12.72 4.18 -17.30
C ASP A 48 -11.19 4.27 -17.13
N HIS A 49 -10.68 5.29 -16.42
CA HIS A 49 -9.25 5.44 -16.18
C HIS A 49 -8.66 4.17 -15.53
N PRO A 50 -7.51 3.64 -16.01
CA PRO A 50 -6.96 2.38 -15.52
C PRO A 50 -6.77 2.33 -14.00
N LEU A 51 -6.23 3.39 -13.40
CA LEU A 51 -6.11 3.52 -11.94
C LEU A 51 -7.45 3.44 -11.22
N TYR A 52 -8.47 4.17 -11.69
CA TYR A 52 -9.77 4.22 -11.02
C TYR A 52 -10.48 2.86 -11.12
N LYS A 53 -10.48 2.24 -12.30
CA LYS A 53 -11.02 0.88 -12.49
C LYS A 53 -10.33 -0.13 -11.57
N TYR A 54 -9.00 -0.06 -11.47
CA TYR A 54 -8.25 -0.94 -10.60
C TYR A 54 -8.61 -0.71 -9.13
N PHE A 55 -8.64 0.55 -8.68
CA PHE A 55 -9.02 0.93 -7.32
C PHE A 55 -10.41 0.41 -6.95
N ILE A 56 -11.43 0.68 -7.76
CA ILE A 56 -12.80 0.21 -7.50
C ILE A 56 -12.87 -1.32 -7.45
N LYS A 57 -12.22 -2.00 -8.39
CA LYS A 57 -12.28 -3.46 -8.49
C LYS A 57 -11.52 -4.18 -7.37
N LYS A 58 -10.44 -3.60 -6.86
CA LYS A 58 -9.47 -4.31 -6.00
C LYS A 58 -9.38 -3.78 -4.58
N TRP A 59 -9.75 -2.54 -4.34
CA TRP A 59 -9.57 -1.89 -3.04
C TRP A 59 -10.89 -1.44 -2.44
N ASP A 60 -11.73 -0.77 -3.22
CA ASP A 60 -12.98 -0.19 -2.73
C ASP A 60 -14.00 -1.23 -2.23
N GLY A 61 -13.94 -2.47 -2.71
CA GLY A 61 -14.82 -3.56 -2.27
C GLY A 61 -14.39 -4.25 -0.97
N ILE A 62 -13.22 -3.91 -0.41
CA ILE A 62 -12.63 -4.54 0.78
C ILE A 62 -12.18 -3.49 1.81
N THR A 63 -12.91 -2.38 1.92
CA THR A 63 -12.52 -1.23 2.76
C THR A 63 -12.39 -1.56 4.24
N ASP A 64 -13.13 -2.56 4.71
CA ASP A 64 -13.03 -3.13 6.05
C ASP A 64 -11.63 -3.68 6.38
N GLU A 65 -10.86 -4.12 5.38
CA GLU A 65 -9.51 -4.65 5.60
C GLU A 65 -8.43 -3.57 5.78
N TRP A 66 -8.62 -2.37 5.22
CA TRP A 66 -7.53 -1.39 5.08
C TRP A 66 -7.87 0.05 5.47
N VAL A 67 -9.14 0.46 5.55
CA VAL A 67 -9.51 1.83 5.93
C VAL A 67 -9.55 1.97 7.45
N SER A 68 -8.90 2.99 8.00
CA SER A 68 -8.74 3.19 9.44
C SER A 68 -10.05 3.18 10.23
N TYR A 69 -11.06 3.95 9.81
CA TYR A 69 -12.32 4.05 10.57
C TYR A 69 -13.16 2.76 10.61
N LEU A 70 -12.96 1.86 9.65
CA LEU A 70 -13.63 0.55 9.63
C LEU A 70 -12.87 -0.50 10.47
N ARG A 71 -11.67 -0.15 10.92
CA ARG A 71 -10.77 -1.02 11.68
C ARG A 71 -10.62 -0.59 13.13
N THR A 72 -11.42 0.38 13.59
CA THR A 72 -11.39 0.87 14.98
C THR A 72 -11.68 -0.22 16.00
N ASP A 73 -12.48 -1.22 15.64
CA ASP A 73 -12.89 -2.31 16.52
C ASP A 73 -11.91 -3.48 16.54
N VAL A 74 -10.84 -3.43 15.72
CA VAL A 74 -9.78 -4.42 15.76
C VAL A 74 -8.69 -3.87 16.68
N PRO A 75 -8.46 -4.40 17.90
CA PRO A 75 -7.35 -3.98 18.73
C PRO A 75 -6.04 -4.44 18.06
N HIS A 76 -5.46 -3.57 17.23
CA HIS A 76 -4.20 -3.88 16.56
C HIS A 76 -3.02 -3.73 17.52
N LEU A 77 -3.13 -2.97 18.62
CA LEU A 77 -2.02 -2.70 19.55
C LEU A 77 -0.75 -2.21 18.82
N GLY A 78 -0.91 -1.50 17.69
CA GLY A 78 0.21 -1.12 16.82
C GLY A 78 0.85 -2.30 16.07
N ASN A 79 0.21 -3.46 15.97
CA ASN A 79 0.64 -4.64 15.23
C ASN A 79 -0.02 -4.69 13.84
N HIS A 80 0.39 -3.77 12.97
CA HIS A 80 -0.03 -3.80 11.58
C HIS A 80 0.79 -4.80 10.76
N THR A 81 0.22 -5.33 9.68
CA THR A 81 0.94 -6.19 8.72
C THR A 81 2.23 -5.52 8.26
N ASN A 82 2.22 -4.19 8.06
CA ASN A 82 3.40 -3.42 7.71
C ASN A 82 4.50 -3.55 8.78
N ASN A 83 4.17 -3.41 10.06
CA ASN A 83 5.12 -3.52 11.17
C ASN A 83 5.73 -4.92 11.25
N ARG A 84 4.93 -5.97 10.99
CA ARG A 84 5.44 -7.36 10.90
C ARG A 84 6.38 -7.56 9.72
N ILE A 85 6.07 -6.96 8.57
CA ILE A 85 6.90 -7.03 7.36
C ILE A 85 8.21 -6.28 7.61
N GLU A 86 8.15 -5.04 8.10
CA GLU A 86 9.32 -4.21 8.41
C GLU A 86 10.23 -4.86 9.46
N ALA A 87 9.67 -5.45 10.52
CA ALA A 87 10.45 -6.18 11.52
C ALA A 87 11.20 -7.39 10.92
N LYS A 88 10.59 -8.11 9.97
CA LYS A 88 11.28 -9.19 9.24
C LYS A 88 12.39 -8.64 8.32
N TRP A 89 12.13 -7.53 7.63
CA TRP A 89 13.14 -6.88 6.78
C TRP A 89 14.32 -6.33 7.57
N ALA A 90 14.09 -5.77 8.76
CA ALA A 90 15.16 -5.28 9.63
C ALA A 90 16.13 -6.42 10.00
N LYS A 91 15.59 -7.56 10.45
CA LYS A 91 16.39 -8.76 10.75
C LYS A 91 17.21 -9.27 9.56
N LEU A 92 16.65 -9.19 8.35
CA LEU A 92 17.36 -9.58 7.13
C LEU A 92 18.53 -8.63 6.81
N LYS A 93 18.33 -7.32 6.99
CA LYS A 93 19.40 -6.33 6.80
C LYS A 93 20.52 -6.47 7.82
N ASP A 94 20.20 -6.87 9.05
CA ASP A 94 21.21 -7.13 10.07
C ASP A 94 22.08 -8.35 9.74
N LEU A 95 21.51 -9.34 9.05
CA LEU A 95 22.19 -10.60 8.75
C LEU A 95 22.94 -10.57 7.41
N ILE A 96 22.44 -9.83 6.43
CA ILE A 96 23.02 -9.75 5.08
C ILE A 96 23.86 -8.47 4.96
N ARG A 97 25.18 -8.64 4.81
CA ARG A 97 26.08 -7.51 4.52
C ARG A 97 25.85 -7.00 3.09
N PRO A 98 25.98 -5.67 2.83
CA PRO A 98 25.88 -5.12 1.48
C PRO A 98 26.87 -5.73 0.47
N SER A 99 27.98 -6.27 0.96
CA SER A 99 29.03 -6.93 0.17
C SER A 99 28.84 -8.45 0.01
N ALA A 100 27.74 -9.02 0.53
CA ALA A 100 27.49 -10.46 0.41
C ALA A 100 27.16 -10.82 -1.04
N SER A 101 27.69 -11.96 -1.50
CA SER A 101 27.36 -12.52 -2.79
C SER A 101 25.92 -13.06 -2.80
N VAL A 102 25.31 -13.14 -3.99
CA VAL A 102 23.90 -13.52 -4.15
C VAL A 102 23.59 -14.90 -3.56
N ASP A 103 24.50 -15.85 -3.68
CA ASP A 103 24.40 -17.20 -3.11
C ASP A 103 24.36 -17.18 -1.57
N VAL A 104 25.18 -16.34 -0.93
CA VAL A 104 25.17 -16.15 0.53
C VAL A 104 23.86 -15.51 0.98
N CYS A 105 23.37 -14.51 0.24
CA CYS A 105 22.06 -13.88 0.50
C CYS A 105 20.92 -14.90 0.43
N ILE A 106 20.90 -15.75 -0.61
CA ILE A 106 19.87 -16.78 -0.81
C ILE A 106 19.94 -17.86 0.28
N ALA A 107 21.13 -18.37 0.61
CA ALA A 107 21.30 -19.36 1.67
C ALA A 107 20.83 -18.83 3.03
N THR A 108 21.12 -17.56 3.32
CA THR A 108 20.69 -16.86 4.53
C THR A 108 19.16 -16.71 4.59
N LEU A 109 18.53 -16.35 3.47
CA LEU A 109 17.07 -16.26 3.35
C LEU A 109 16.39 -17.62 3.58
N ILE A 110 16.93 -18.69 3.01
CA ILE A 110 16.41 -20.06 3.17
C ILE A 110 16.53 -20.50 4.64
N GLY A 111 17.69 -20.30 5.27
CA GLY A 111 17.90 -20.66 6.68
C GLY A 111 16.98 -19.92 7.64
N LEU A 112 16.62 -18.67 7.35
CA LEU A 112 15.67 -17.88 8.15
C LEU A 112 14.20 -18.29 7.97
N GLN A 113 13.87 -19.02 6.91
CA GLN A 113 12.51 -19.49 6.65
C GLN A 113 12.16 -20.78 7.41
N GLY A 114 13.15 -21.45 8.04
CA GLY A 114 12.92 -22.64 8.86
C GLY A 114 12.42 -23.84 8.05
N ILE A 115 13.06 -24.12 6.90
CA ILE A 115 12.92 -25.37 6.14
C ILE A 115 14.08 -26.29 6.51
#